data_AF-A0A7V9K9C5-F1
#
_entry.id   AF-A0A7V9K9C5-F1
#
_cell.length_a   1.000
_cell.length_b   1.000
_cell.length_c   1.000
_cell.angle_alpha   90.00
_cell.angle_beta   90.00
_cell.angle_gamma   90.00
#
_symmetry.space_group_name_H-M   'P 1'
#
loop_
_entity.id
_entity.type
_entity.pdbx_description
1 polymer ?
#
loop_
_entity_poly.entity_id
_entity_poly.type
_entity_poly.pdbx_seq_one_letter_code
_entity_poly.pdbx_strand_id
1 'polypeptide(L)'
;MWYFILFGLLALWVGFDASRRKLGAAKVILWAIGTLLLGVIVVPIYLAKRPLKANQVREGGLAWNLLKNFALTWTVLMIAISISALGAAASTNPGSDAEAAGAAIGVGLVFIILAVVWFFPMVGAIVLGFFLKNSAIVERGPTGPLAQEARVA
;
A
#
# COMPACT_ATOMS: atom_id res chain seq x y z
N MET A 1 6.75 10.45 13.42
CA MET A 1 5.81 11.22 12.59
C MET A 1 5.91 10.94 11.09
N TRP A 2 6.87 10.13 10.61
CA TRP A 2 7.01 9.78 9.18
C TRP A 2 5.78 9.05 8.60
N TYR A 3 5.06 8.27 9.42
CA TYR A 3 3.88 7.53 8.98
C TYR A 3 2.73 8.46 8.53
N PHE A 4 2.57 9.63 9.15
CA PHE A 4 1.59 10.63 8.72
C PHE A 4 1.98 11.27 7.38
N ILE A 5 3.27 11.36 7.08
CA ILE A 5 3.73 11.84 5.77
C ILE A 5 3.36 10.80 4.71
N LEU A 6 3.72 9.52 4.93
CA LEU A 6 3.40 8.45 3.99
C LEU A 6 1.89 8.31 3.77
N PHE A 7 1.11 8.15 4.84
CA PHE A 7 -0.33 7.95 4.75
C PHE A 7 -1.08 9.22 4.40
N GLY A 8 -0.55 10.41 4.71
CA GLY A 8 -1.08 11.68 4.24
C GLY A 8 -0.96 11.81 2.73
N LEU A 9 0.21 11.53 2.16
CA LEU A 9 0.41 11.54 0.70
C LEU A 9 -0.47 10.50 -0.01
N LEU A 10 -0.55 9.28 0.54
CA LEU A 10 -1.45 8.25 0.01
C LEU A 10 -2.93 8.64 0.14
N ALA A 11 -3.35 9.27 1.24
CA ALA A 11 -4.72 9.72 1.43
C ALA A 11 -5.11 10.81 0.43
N LEU A 12 -4.23 11.79 0.20
CA LEU A 12 -4.43 12.82 -0.82
C LEU A 12 -4.56 12.19 -2.21
N TRP A 13 -3.67 11.25 -2.54
CA TRP A 13 -3.71 10.54 -3.82
C TRP A 13 -5.00 9.71 -3.98
N VAL A 14 -5.39 8.94 -2.96
CA VAL A 14 -6.64 8.15 -2.96
C VAL A 14 -7.85 9.06 -3.11
N GLY A 15 -7.90 10.19 -2.38
CA GLY A 15 -8.99 11.17 -2.47
C GLY A 15 -9.10 11.77 -3.87
N PHE A 16 -7.97 12.14 -4.48
CA PHE A 16 -7.92 12.64 -5.85
C PHE A 16 -8.34 11.57 -6.87
N ASP A 17 -7.82 10.34 -6.79
CA ASP A 17 -8.19 9.25 -7.69
C ASP A 17 -9.67 8.88 -7.53
N ALA A 18 -10.20 8.86 -6.30
CA ALA A 18 -11.61 8.59 -6.02
C ALA A 18 -12.53 9.66 -6.60
N SER A 19 -12.12 10.93 -6.52
CA SER A 19 -12.84 12.07 -7.12
C SER A 19 -12.90 11.95 -8.65
N ARG A 20 -11.77 11.61 -9.29
CA ARG A 20 -11.72 11.38 -10.74
C ARG A 20 -12.49 10.14 -11.20
N ARG A 21 -12.86 9.25 -10.27
CA ARG A 21 -13.73 8.09 -10.51
C ARG A 21 -15.18 8.33 -10.13
N LYS A 22 -15.55 9.59 -9.80
CA LYS A 22 -16.93 10.02 -9.54
C LYS A 22 -17.62 9.24 -8.41
N LEU A 23 -16.87 8.85 -7.36
CA LEU A 23 -17.41 8.04 -6.26
C LEU A 23 -18.38 8.79 -5.32
N GLY A 24 -18.64 10.08 -5.55
CA GLY A 24 -19.44 10.93 -4.66
C GLY A 24 -18.64 11.41 -3.44
N ALA A 25 -18.92 12.63 -2.97
CA ALA A 25 -18.10 13.32 -1.97
C ALA A 25 -17.93 12.52 -0.67
N ALA A 26 -19.00 11.91 -0.14
CA ALA A 26 -18.94 11.12 1.08
C ALA A 26 -17.99 9.91 0.97
N LYS A 27 -18.02 9.18 -0.16
CA LYS A 27 -17.11 8.03 -0.38
C LYS A 27 -15.68 8.49 -0.58
N VAL A 28 -15.46 9.60 -1.29
CA VAL A 28 -14.12 10.20 -1.46
C VAL A 28 -13.50 10.49 -0.09
N ILE A 29 -14.24 11.17 0.78
CA ILE A 29 -13.80 11.52 2.13
C ILE A 29 -13.52 10.25 2.94
N LEU A 30 -14.43 9.26 2.90
CA LEU A 30 -14.26 8.00 3.63
C LEU A 30 -12.99 7.25 3.19
N TRP A 31 -12.71 7.18 1.88
CA TRP A 31 -11.50 6.56 1.37
C TRP A 31 -10.23 7.30 1.78
N ALA A 32 -10.24 8.63 1.75
CA ALA A 32 -9.10 9.44 2.17
C ALA A 32 -8.83 9.31 3.68
N ILE A 33 -9.85 9.46 4.52
CA ILE A 33 -9.72 9.31 5.98
C ILE A 33 -9.30 7.88 6.34
N GLY A 34 -9.93 6.87 5.73
CA GLY A 34 -9.55 5.47 5.93
C GLY A 34 -8.09 5.22 5.56
N THR A 35 -7.60 5.83 4.49
CA THR A 35 -6.19 5.72 4.08
C THR A 35 -5.25 6.40 5.06
N LEU A 36 -5.63 7.56 5.61
CA LEU A 36 -4.82 8.26 6.61
C LEU A 36 -4.66 7.44 7.90
N LEU A 37 -5.74 6.78 8.34
CA LEU A 37 -5.76 6.01 9.58
C LEU A 37 -5.19 4.60 9.43
N LEU A 38 -5.51 3.92 8.31
CA LEU A 38 -5.25 2.49 8.10
C LEU A 38 -4.72 2.23 6.68
N GLY A 39 -3.78 3.04 6.19
CA GLY A 39 -3.32 3.02 4.80
C GLY A 39 -2.88 1.65 4.28
N VAL A 40 -2.18 0.88 5.10
CA VAL A 40 -1.71 -0.48 4.75
C VAL A 40 -2.84 -1.46 4.44
N ILE A 41 -4.04 -1.23 4.98
CA ILE A 41 -5.22 -2.07 4.76
C ILE A 41 -6.17 -1.43 3.74
N VAL A 42 -6.42 -0.12 3.87
CA VAL A 42 -7.42 0.59 3.08
C VAL A 42 -6.96 0.80 1.64
N VAL A 43 -5.68 1.08 1.38
CA VAL A 43 -5.17 1.29 0.01
C VAL A 43 -5.31 0.01 -0.84
N PRO A 44 -4.91 -1.18 -0.38
CA PRO A 44 -5.15 -2.42 -1.12
C PRO A 44 -6.62 -2.66 -1.47
N ILE A 45 -7.52 -2.41 -0.51
CA ILE A 45 -8.96 -2.58 -0.69
C ILE A 45 -9.48 -1.57 -1.73
N TYR A 46 -9.06 -0.31 -1.62
CA TYR A 46 -9.40 0.74 -2.58
C TYR A 46 -8.96 0.35 -3.99
N LEU A 47 -7.70 -0.03 -4.17
CA LEU A 47 -7.15 -0.45 -5.47
C LEU A 47 -7.89 -1.66 -6.03
N ALA A 48 -8.27 -2.62 -5.19
CA ALA A 48 -8.98 -3.81 -5.58
C ALA A 48 -10.45 -3.55 -5.97
N LYS A 49 -11.09 -2.51 -5.41
CA LYS A 49 -12.53 -2.23 -5.60
C LYS A 49 -12.87 -0.99 -6.42
N ARG A 50 -11.92 -0.08 -6.65
CA ARG A 50 -12.21 1.19 -7.34
C ARG A 50 -12.79 0.95 -8.73
N PRO A 51 -13.72 1.79 -9.21
CA PRO A 51 -14.23 1.74 -10.58
C PRO A 51 -13.09 1.84 -11.58
N LEU A 52 -13.15 1.17 -12.73
CA LEU A 52 -12.13 1.23 -13.78
C LEU A 52 -12.44 2.36 -14.76
N LYS A 53 -11.40 3.02 -15.28
CA LYS A 53 -11.50 3.96 -16.42
C LYS A 53 -11.53 3.17 -17.73
N ALA A 54 -11.94 3.80 -18.84
CA ALA A 54 -12.19 3.13 -20.13
C ALA A 54 -11.05 2.25 -20.67
N ASN A 55 -9.79 2.60 -20.40
CA ASN A 55 -8.61 1.85 -20.84
C ASN A 55 -7.99 0.96 -19.76
N GLN A 56 -8.68 0.75 -18.63
CA GLN A 56 -8.17 -0.04 -17.52
C GLN A 56 -8.78 -1.43 -17.52
N VAL A 57 -7.96 -2.42 -17.21
CA VAL A 57 -8.36 -3.82 -17.05
C VAL A 57 -7.94 -4.29 -15.67
N ARG A 58 -8.80 -5.09 -15.03
CA ARG A 58 -8.51 -5.77 -13.77
C ARG A 58 -8.80 -7.25 -13.91
N GLU A 59 -7.78 -8.06 -13.69
CA GLU A 59 -7.82 -9.51 -13.89
C GLU A 59 -7.60 -10.25 -12.57
N GLY A 60 -8.06 -11.50 -12.51
CA GLY A 60 -7.75 -12.43 -11.41
C GLY A 60 -8.73 -12.41 -10.23
N GLY A 61 -9.81 -11.62 -10.32
CA GLY A 61 -10.82 -11.51 -9.26
C GLY A 61 -10.39 -10.69 -8.04
N LEU A 62 -11.34 -10.47 -7.11
CA LEU A 62 -11.15 -9.57 -5.96
C LEU A 62 -10.02 -9.99 -5.02
N ALA A 63 -9.95 -11.28 -4.67
CA ALA A 63 -8.96 -11.80 -3.72
C ALA A 63 -7.52 -11.59 -4.22
N TRP A 64 -7.23 -11.94 -5.48
CA TRP A 64 -5.94 -11.68 -6.10
C TRP A 64 -5.59 -10.19 -6.11
N ASN A 65 -6.55 -9.35 -6.51
CA ASN A 65 -6.31 -7.90 -6.54
C ASN A 65 -6.08 -7.32 -5.16
N LEU A 66 -6.78 -7.80 -4.13
CA LEU A 66 -6.53 -7.37 -2.75
C LEU A 66 -5.12 -7.76 -2.30
N LEU A 67 -4.74 -9.02 -2.45
CA LEU A 67 -3.48 -9.56 -1.95
C LEU A 67 -2.26 -8.99 -2.68
N LYS A 68 -2.31 -8.85 -4.02
CA LYS A 68 -1.20 -8.24 -4.76
C LYS A 68 -1.02 -6.76 -4.41
N ASN A 69 -2.11 -6.02 -4.21
CA ASN A 69 -2.02 -4.62 -3.80
C ASN A 69 -1.61 -4.48 -2.33
N PHE A 70 -1.96 -5.44 -1.47
CA PHE A 70 -1.44 -5.53 -0.10
C PHE A 70 0.07 -5.74 -0.11
N ALA A 71 0.58 -6.71 -0.87
CA ALA A 71 2.02 -6.95 -1.00
C ALA A 71 2.78 -5.70 -1.47
N LEU A 72 2.23 -4.97 -2.45
CA LEU A 72 2.79 -3.69 -2.91
C LEU A 72 2.77 -2.61 -1.81
N THR A 73 1.63 -2.40 -1.16
CA THR A 73 1.48 -1.37 -0.13
C THR A 73 2.34 -1.67 1.09
N TRP A 74 2.43 -2.95 1.49
CA TRP A 74 3.32 -3.45 2.53
C TRP A 74 4.78 -3.17 2.19
N THR A 75 5.20 -3.44 0.95
CA THR A 75 6.57 -3.17 0.50
C THR A 75 6.90 -1.67 0.58
N VAL A 76 5.99 -0.79 0.14
CA VAL A 76 6.18 0.66 0.27
C VAL A 76 6.30 1.08 1.75
N LEU A 77 5.47 0.53 2.63
CA LEU A 77 5.55 0.77 4.07
C LEU A 77 6.91 0.32 4.64
N MET A 78 7.37 -0.88 4.28
CA MET A 78 8.65 -1.43 4.76
C MET A 78 9.84 -0.62 4.26
N ILE A 79 9.79 -0.07 3.04
CA ILE A 79 10.81 0.88 2.55
C ILE A 79 10.82 2.13 3.41
N ALA A 80 9.66 2.73 3.72
CA ALA A 80 9.59 3.92 4.56
C ALA A 80 10.11 3.66 5.99
N ILE A 81 9.77 2.51 6.58
CA ILE A 81 10.31 2.07 7.87
C ILE A 81 11.83 1.94 7.81
N SER A 82 12.35 1.31 6.75
CA SER A 82 13.79 1.10 6.57
C SER A 82 14.55 2.42 6.44
N ILE A 83 14.03 3.39 5.68
CA ILE A 83 14.60 4.74 5.57
C ILE A 83 14.59 5.45 6.94
N SER A 84 13.48 5.34 7.68
CA SER A 84 13.41 5.92 9.02
C SER A 84 14.40 5.26 9.99
N ALA A 85 14.60 3.95 9.90
CA ALA A 85 15.56 3.21 10.72
C ALA A 85 17.02 3.61 10.38
N LEU A 86 17.34 3.77 9.08
CA LEU A 86 18.64 4.31 8.65
C LEU A 86 18.88 5.72 9.19
N GLY A 87 17.88 6.60 9.12
CA GLY A 87 17.99 7.96 9.66
C GLY A 87 18.26 7.98 11.16
N ALA A 88 17.56 7.13 11.92
CA ALA A 88 17.79 6.98 13.36
C ALA A 88 19.21 6.44 13.65
N ALA A 89 19.64 5.41 12.93
CA ALA A 89 20.98 4.85 13.05
C ALA A 89 22.06 5.91 12.78
N ALA A 90 21.92 6.69 11.70
CA ALA A 90 22.86 7.74 11.31
C ALA A 90 22.95 8.89 12.32
N SER A 91 21.91 9.10 13.15
CA SER A 91 21.91 10.13 14.20
C SER A 91 22.56 9.69 15.52
N THR A 92 23.08 8.47 15.59
CA THR A 92 23.71 7.92 16.81
C THR A 92 25.13 8.47 16.97
N ASN A 93 25.45 9.01 18.15
CA ASN A 93 26.78 9.51 18.51
C ASN A 93 27.33 8.72 19.71
N PRO A 94 28.00 7.58 19.48
CA PRO A 94 28.57 6.78 20.57
C PRO A 94 29.73 7.52 21.24
N GLY A 95 29.76 7.51 22.58
CA GLY A 95 30.82 8.11 23.40
C GLY A 95 31.98 7.16 23.71
N SER A 96 31.87 5.88 23.34
CA SER A 96 32.93 4.88 23.52
C SER A 96 32.94 3.83 22.40
N ASP A 97 34.06 3.11 22.26
CA ASP A 97 34.19 2.00 21.29
C ASP A 97 33.18 0.88 21.53
N ALA A 98 32.87 0.60 22.80
CA ALA A 98 31.86 -0.39 23.19
C ALA A 98 30.46 0.04 22.74
N GLU A 99 30.12 1.33 22.89
CA GLU A 99 28.87 1.89 22.39
C GLU A 99 28.80 1.88 20.86
N ALA A 100 29.90 2.18 20.18
CA ALA A 100 29.97 2.12 18.71
C ALA A 100 29.75 0.69 18.19
N ALA A 101 30.39 -0.29 18.80
CA ALA A 101 30.20 -1.71 18.48
C ALA A 101 28.75 -2.16 18.76
N GLY A 102 28.19 -1.77 19.91
CA GLY A 102 26.81 -2.06 20.26
C GLY A 102 25.80 -1.45 19.29
N ALA A 103 26.02 -0.20 18.87
CA ALA A 103 25.18 0.47 17.87
C ALA A 103 25.23 -0.24 16.51
N ALA A 104 26.42 -0.61 16.03
CA ALA A 104 26.57 -1.33 14.76
C ALA A 104 25.85 -2.68 14.77
N ILE A 105 26.00 -3.46 15.85
CA ILE A 105 25.29 -4.73 16.04
C ILE A 105 23.76 -4.51 16.07
N GLY A 106 23.31 -3.51 16.83
CA GLY A 106 21.89 -3.15 16.94
C GLY A 106 21.28 -2.80 15.59
N VAL A 107 21.96 -2.00 14.78
CA VAL A 107 21.54 -1.66 13.41
C VAL A 107 21.44 -2.91 12.54
N GLY A 108 22.46 -3.77 12.55
CA GLY A 108 22.46 -5.02 11.78
C GLY A 108 21.26 -5.91 12.13
N LEU A 109 20.99 -6.09 13.43
CA LEU A 109 19.84 -6.87 13.91
C LEU A 109 18.50 -6.28 13.46
N VAL A 110 18.35 -4.95 13.52
CA VAL A 110 17.13 -4.28 13.04
C VAL A 110 16.89 -4.56 11.56
N PHE A 111 17.91 -4.51 10.70
CA PHE A 111 17.74 -4.79 9.27
C PHE A 111 17.40 -6.26 8.99
N ILE A 112 17.95 -7.20 9.76
CA ILE A 112 17.57 -8.62 9.65
C ILE A 112 16.10 -8.81 10.01
N ILE A 113 15.65 -8.21 11.13
CA ILE A 113 14.25 -8.28 11.55
C ILE A 113 13.34 -7.62 10.51
N LEU A 114 13.70 -6.44 9.99
CA LEU A 114 12.95 -5.76 8.95
C LEU A 114 12.86 -6.59 7.67
N ALA A 115 13.94 -7.25 7.26
CA ALA A 115 13.93 -8.14 6.10
C ALA A 115 12.96 -9.31 6.28
N VAL A 116 12.96 -9.95 7.44
CA VAL A 116 12.04 -11.04 7.80
C VAL A 116 10.59 -10.55 7.82
N VAL A 117 10.33 -9.44 8.51
CA VAL A 117 8.99 -8.84 8.64
C VAL A 117 8.47 -8.33 7.29
N TRP A 118 9.34 -7.90 6.38
CA TRP A 118 8.94 -7.56 5.01
C TRP A 118 8.63 -8.81 4.18
N PHE A 119 9.56 -9.77 4.19
CA PHE A 119 9.56 -10.91 3.28
C PHE A 119 8.35 -11.82 3.49
N PHE A 120 8.08 -12.27 4.72
CA PHE A 120 7.06 -13.28 4.96
C PHE A 120 5.62 -12.81 4.64
N PRO A 121 5.16 -11.62 5.06
CA PRO A 121 3.84 -11.12 4.67
C PRO A 121 3.74 -10.85 3.16
N MET A 122 4.81 -10.33 2.53
CA MET A 122 4.83 -10.06 1.10
C MET A 122 4.73 -11.36 0.29
N VAL A 123 5.61 -12.33 0.56
CA VAL A 123 5.61 -13.63 -0.13
C VAL A 123 4.33 -14.39 0.17
N GLY A 124 3.90 -14.43 1.43
CA GLY A 124 2.66 -15.08 1.84
C GLY A 124 1.44 -14.52 1.10
N ALA A 125 1.33 -13.19 0.99
CA ALA A 125 0.24 -12.55 0.24
C ALA A 125 0.29 -12.88 -1.26
N ILE A 126 1.46 -12.89 -1.87
CA ILE A 126 1.61 -13.20 -3.30
C ILE A 126 1.32 -14.68 -3.57
N VAL A 127 1.90 -15.61 -2.81
CA VAL A 127 1.69 -17.05 -2.95
C VAL A 127 0.22 -17.40 -2.75
N LEU A 128 -0.39 -16.94 -1.65
CA LEU A 128 -1.82 -17.12 -1.41
C LEU A 128 -2.65 -16.47 -2.53
N GLY A 129 -2.24 -15.28 -2.97
CA GLY A 129 -2.87 -14.57 -4.07
C GLY A 129 -2.89 -15.38 -5.36
N PHE A 130 -1.80 -16.05 -5.70
CA PHE A 130 -1.71 -16.91 -6.88
C PHE A 130 -2.67 -18.08 -6.80
N PHE A 131 -2.77 -18.75 -5.64
CA PHE A 131 -3.74 -19.83 -5.45
C PHE A 131 -5.21 -19.36 -5.56
N LEU A 132 -5.48 -18.13 -5.14
CA LEU A 132 -6.83 -17.53 -5.20
C LEU A 132 -7.11 -16.80 -6.53
N LYS A 133 -6.15 -16.76 -7.46
CA LYS A 133 -6.30 -16.04 -8.73
C LYS A 133 -7.29 -16.75 -9.62
N ASN A 134 -8.39 -16.07 -9.94
CA ASN A 134 -9.36 -16.54 -10.93
C ASN A 134 -9.11 -15.87 -12.28
N SER A 135 -8.38 -16.56 -13.16
CA SER A 135 -8.03 -16.05 -14.50
C SER A 135 -9.23 -15.91 -15.45
N ALA A 136 -10.37 -16.51 -15.14
CA ALA A 136 -11.60 -16.33 -15.94
C ALA A 136 -12.25 -14.96 -15.68
N ILE A 137 -11.94 -14.30 -14.55
CA ILE A 137 -12.49 -12.99 -14.22
C ILE A 137 -11.61 -11.89 -14.81
N VAL A 138 -12.14 -11.22 -15.83
CA VAL A 138 -11.54 -10.05 -16.48
C VAL A 138 -12.56 -8.90 -16.47
N GLU A 139 -12.32 -7.89 -15.66
CA GLU A 139 -13.10 -6.66 -15.63
C GLU A 139 -12.47 -5.64 -16.59
N ARG A 140 -13.25 -5.14 -17.54
CA ARG A 140 -12.85 -4.07 -18.47
C ARG A 140 -13.60 -2.79 -18.13
N GLY A 141 -12.89 -1.67 -18.09
CA GLY A 141 -13.51 -0.37 -17.90
C GLY A 141 -14.23 0.16 -19.14
N PRO A 142 -15.04 1.21 -18.99
CA PRO A 142 -15.35 1.87 -17.73
C PRO A 142 -16.29 1.02 -16.85
N THR A 143 -16.19 1.12 -15.53
CA THR A 143 -17.12 0.45 -14.58
C THR A 143 -17.72 1.42 -13.57
N GLY A 144 -18.77 1.00 -12.87
CA GLY A 144 -19.41 1.79 -11.81
C GLY A 144 -19.99 3.13 -12.31
N PRO A 145 -19.85 4.23 -11.56
CA PRO A 145 -20.37 5.54 -11.95
C PRO A 145 -19.88 6.02 -13.33
N LEU A 146 -18.64 5.68 -13.70
CA LEU A 146 -18.07 6.05 -15.00
C LEU A 146 -18.76 5.32 -16.17
N ALA A 147 -19.22 4.09 -15.95
CA ALA A 147 -19.98 3.35 -16.96
C ALA A 147 -21.40 3.90 -17.12
N GLN A 148 -21.98 4.46 -16.06
CA GLN A 148 -23.28 5.11 -16.14
C GLN A 148 -23.18 6.38 -16.98
N GLU A 149 -22.20 7.24 -16.71
CA GLU A 149 -21.94 8.47 -17.47
C GLU A 149 -21.69 8.18 -18.96
N ALA A 150 -20.89 7.15 -19.28
CA ALA A 150 -20.62 6.76 -20.67
C ALA A 150 -21.83 6.20 -21.43
N ARG A 151 -22.93 5.84 -20.75
CA ARG A 151 -24.17 5.36 -21.40
C ARG A 151 -25.15 6.47 -21.73
N VAL A 152 -25.00 7.65 -21.11
CA VAL A 152 -25.86 8.83 -21.32
C VAL A 152 -25.16 9.95 -22.11
N ALA A 153 -23.88 9.77 -22.44
CA ALA A 153 -23.11 10.63 -23.34
C ALA A 153 -23.17 10.11 -24.79
#